data_AF-A0A817DZV1-F1
#
_entry.id   AF-A0A817DZV1-F1
#
_cell.length_a   1.000
_cell.length_b   1.000
_cell.length_c   1.000
_cell.angle_alpha   90.00
_cell.angle_beta   90.00
_cell.angle_gamma   90.00
#
_symmetry.space_group_name_H-M   'P 1'
#
loop_
_entity.id
_entity.type
_entity.pdbx_description
1 polymer ?
#
loop_
_entity_poly.entity_id
_entity_poly.type
_entity_poly.pdbx_seq_one_letter_code
_entity_poly.pdbx_strand_id
1 'polypeptide(L)'
;MMCENTSQSDTIIHIHLTRLGLAFEYNSRTTNITSREYSDMCIDEDQWLETLTGLTFGLLLSPLSVNNHEMRHHPYRKLIVPFGTIQGKRNKDTNHPTVTIDRLSVKSQQYFVFILNDRLKMLQSTDSPTGWFYLSLLHAMTSHPLPDEYTGMTGMKRAFQLLKSAGSWSDQPFNELCSNILGQIASISPIVNYYPEHLTCMEKIDWNSNGLPYSMQHFGYYLIAQKILNSSQLFNFIYPSMISH
;
A
#
# COMPACT_ATOMS: atom_id res chain seq x y z
N MET A 1 38.46 10.21 46.93
CA MET A 1 38.59 9.39 45.71
C MET A 1 37.42 9.80 44.83
N MET A 2 37.70 10.61 43.81
CA MET A 2 36.68 11.24 42.95
C MET A 2 36.12 10.15 42.02
N CYS A 3 34.80 9.96 42.03
CA CYS A 3 34.14 9.16 41.02
C CYS A 3 34.12 9.96 39.71
N GLU A 4 34.85 9.50 38.70
CA GLU A 4 34.79 10.07 37.35
C GLU A 4 33.41 9.79 36.75
N ASN A 5 32.55 10.81 36.74
CA ASN A 5 31.38 10.82 35.89
C ASN A 5 31.86 10.88 34.43
N THR A 6 31.90 9.72 33.77
CA THR A 6 32.11 9.64 32.33
C THR A 6 30.86 10.20 31.66
N SER A 7 30.91 11.48 31.27
CA SER A 7 29.91 12.12 30.43
C SER A 7 29.90 11.42 29.07
N GLN A 8 29.08 10.39 28.93
CA GLN A 8 28.88 9.69 27.67
C GLN A 8 28.30 10.69 26.66
N SER A 9 29.09 11.07 25.66
CA SER A 9 28.68 12.06 24.66
C SER A 9 27.52 11.51 23.85
N ASP A 10 26.35 12.16 23.93
CA ASP A 10 25.20 11.82 23.11
C ASP A 10 25.58 11.99 21.64
N THR A 11 25.76 10.88 20.94
CA THR A 11 25.97 10.86 19.50
C THR A 11 24.61 10.85 18.82
N ILE A 12 24.38 11.84 17.97
CA ILE A 12 23.19 11.97 17.12
C ILE A 12 23.63 11.69 15.69
N ILE A 13 22.95 10.76 15.00
CA ILE A 13 23.21 10.43 13.60
C ILE A 13 21.98 10.78 12.78
N HIS A 14 22.16 11.61 11.75
CA HIS A 14 21.10 11.93 10.80
C HIS A 14 21.10 10.94 9.64
N ILE A 15 19.94 10.35 9.37
CA ILE A 15 19.72 9.35 8.33
C ILE A 15 18.77 9.95 7.29
N HIS A 16 19.16 9.89 6.02
CA HIS A 16 18.36 10.47 4.93
C HIS A 16 17.96 9.40 3.92
N LEU A 17 16.65 9.22 3.71
CA LEU A 17 16.09 8.42 2.62
C LEU A 17 15.81 9.34 1.43
N THR A 18 16.86 9.75 0.71
CA THR A 18 16.80 10.78 -0.34
C THR A 18 15.77 10.49 -1.45
N ARG A 19 15.54 9.21 -1.77
CA ARG A 19 14.53 8.78 -2.77
C ARG A 19 13.08 8.92 -2.31
N LEU A 20 12.87 9.20 -1.03
CA LEU A 20 11.58 9.42 -0.40
C LEU A 20 11.46 10.83 0.20
N GLY A 21 12.55 11.60 0.24
CA GLY A 21 12.55 12.90 0.90
C GLY A 21 12.26 12.79 2.40
N LEU A 22 12.56 11.64 3.02
CA LEU A 22 12.35 11.39 4.45
C LEU A 22 13.67 11.49 5.19
N ALA A 23 13.62 11.99 6.41
CA ALA A 23 14.76 12.12 7.29
C ALA A 23 14.46 11.54 8.67
N PHE A 24 15.45 10.88 9.24
CA PHE A 24 15.39 10.25 10.53
C PHE A 24 16.60 10.66 11.37
N GLU A 25 16.47 10.48 12.67
CA GLU A 25 17.51 10.76 13.63
C GLU A 25 17.69 9.56 14.55
N TYR A 26 18.91 9.05 14.64
CA TYR A 26 19.28 8.04 15.62
C TYR A 26 19.92 8.72 16.83
N ASN A 27 19.39 8.43 18.01
CA ASN A 27 19.92 8.92 19.28
C ASN A 27 20.56 7.76 20.05
N SER A 28 21.88 7.83 20.26
CA SER A 28 22.64 6.79 20.97
C SER A 28 22.21 6.51 22.41
N ARG A 29 21.50 7.46 23.06
CA ARG A 29 20.99 7.29 24.42
C ARG A 29 19.70 6.47 24.46
N THR A 30 18.77 6.74 23.54
CA THR A 30 17.47 6.05 23.50
C THR A 30 17.51 4.82 22.61
N THR A 31 18.51 4.72 21.72
CA THR A 31 18.65 3.67 20.68
C THR A 31 17.51 3.64 19.65
N ASN A 32 16.58 4.59 19.70
CA ASN A 32 15.50 4.71 18.73
C ASN A 32 15.94 5.52 17.50
N ILE A 33 15.31 5.21 16.36
CA ILE A 33 15.41 6.01 15.14
C ILE A 33 14.10 6.77 14.96
N THR A 34 14.09 8.07 15.25
CA THR A 34 12.90 8.92 15.21
C THR A 34 12.70 9.56 13.85
N SER A 35 11.45 9.65 13.38
CA SER A 35 11.11 10.35 12.14
C SER A 35 11.11 11.86 12.34
N ARG A 36 11.58 12.61 11.33
CA ARG A 36 11.48 14.09 11.32
C ARG A 36 10.16 14.57 10.74
N GLU A 37 9.56 13.84 9.82
CA GLU A 37 8.29 14.20 9.16
C GLU A 37 7.06 13.78 9.99
N TYR A 38 7.18 12.72 10.78
CA TYR A 38 6.11 12.24 11.66
C TYR A 38 6.52 12.38 13.11
N SER A 39 6.11 13.50 13.73
CA SER A 39 6.31 13.75 15.16
C SER A 39 5.80 12.60 16.01
N ASP A 40 6.49 12.32 17.11
CA ASP A 40 6.22 11.24 18.05
C ASP A 40 6.18 9.83 17.41
N MET A 41 6.87 9.63 16.28
CA MET A 41 7.01 8.31 15.65
C MET A 41 8.48 7.92 15.50
N CYS A 42 8.77 6.64 15.73
CA CYS A 42 10.06 6.01 15.46
C CYS A 42 9.89 4.82 14.52
N ILE A 43 10.99 4.34 13.94
CA ILE A 43 10.99 3.06 13.23
C ILE A 43 10.61 1.97 14.21
N ASP A 44 9.60 1.16 13.85
CA ASP A 44 9.16 0.03 14.65
C ASP A 44 10.27 -1.03 14.71
N GLU A 45 10.55 -1.58 15.89
CA GLU A 45 11.55 -2.65 16.04
C GLU A 45 11.09 -3.92 15.31
N ASP A 46 9.78 -4.15 15.28
CA ASP A 46 9.16 -5.23 14.50
C ASP A 46 8.56 -4.66 13.21
N GLN A 47 9.22 -4.91 12.08
CA GLN A 47 8.75 -4.50 10.76
C GLN A 47 7.69 -5.46 10.18
N TRP A 48 7.28 -6.50 10.92
CA TRP A 48 6.23 -7.41 10.48
C TRP A 48 4.83 -6.78 10.62
N LEU A 49 4.13 -6.70 9.48
CA LEU A 49 2.81 -6.07 9.40
C LEU A 49 1.65 -7.00 9.75
N GLU A 50 1.87 -8.32 9.71
CA GLU A 50 0.82 -9.36 9.80
C GLU A 50 -0.29 -9.26 8.70
N THR A 51 -0.16 -8.32 7.76
CA THR A 51 -0.98 -8.10 6.55
C THR A 51 -0.05 -7.74 5.39
N LEU A 52 -0.57 -7.73 4.16
CA LEU A 52 0.21 -7.48 2.94
C LEU A 52 1.40 -8.45 2.82
N THR A 53 1.19 -9.71 3.25
CA THR A 53 2.20 -10.76 3.21
C THR A 53 2.86 -10.83 1.82
N GLY A 54 4.17 -10.97 1.78
CA GLY A 54 4.94 -10.99 0.53
C GLY A 54 5.27 -9.62 -0.07
N LEU A 55 4.73 -8.51 0.45
CA LEU A 55 5.20 -7.16 0.09
C LEU A 55 6.61 -6.93 0.61
N THR A 56 7.54 -6.58 -0.28
CA THR A 56 8.96 -6.36 0.08
C THR A 56 9.32 -4.90 0.33
N PHE A 57 8.35 -4.00 0.25
CA PHE A 57 8.55 -2.56 0.38
C PHE A 57 7.61 -2.00 1.44
N GLY A 58 8.19 -1.39 2.47
CA GLY A 58 7.45 -0.76 3.53
C GLY A 58 8.42 -0.33 4.61
N LEU A 59 8.10 0.78 5.28
CA LEU A 59 8.75 1.17 6.53
C LEU A 59 7.65 1.42 7.55
N LEU A 60 7.60 0.56 8.56
CA LEU A 60 6.63 0.66 9.64
C LEU A 60 7.18 1.58 10.73
N LEU A 61 6.36 2.54 11.13
CA LEU A 61 6.62 3.44 12.24
C LEU A 61 5.64 3.19 13.37
N SER A 62 6.14 3.13 14.59
CA SER A 62 5.34 3.07 15.81
C SER A 62 5.45 4.37 16.60
N PRO A 63 4.47 4.68 17.45
CA PRO A 63 4.56 5.81 18.36
C PRO A 63 5.77 5.66 19.27
N LEU A 64 6.42 6.79 19.54
CA LEU A 64 7.47 6.96 20.52
C LEU A 64 6.89 6.79 21.94
N SER A 65 6.38 5.61 22.28
CA SER A 65 5.81 5.35 23.61
C SER A 65 6.91 4.97 24.60
N VAL A 66 6.87 5.66 25.73
CA VAL A 66 7.72 5.55 26.92
C VAL A 66 7.79 4.11 27.43
N ASN A 67 8.96 3.46 27.33
CA ASN A 67 9.51 2.43 28.21
C ASN A 67 8.62 1.30 28.76
N ASN A 68 7.46 1.01 28.16
CA ASN A 68 6.61 -0.10 28.55
C ASN A 68 6.72 -1.19 27.48
N HIS A 69 7.79 -1.99 27.59
CA HIS A 69 7.99 -3.23 26.83
C HIS A 69 6.81 -4.22 26.91
N GLU A 70 5.78 -3.93 27.71
CA GLU A 70 4.56 -4.74 27.84
C GLU A 70 3.47 -4.40 26.81
N MET A 71 3.47 -3.22 26.16
CA MET A 71 2.47 -2.88 25.15
C MET A 71 2.92 -3.36 23.75
N ARG A 72 2.55 -4.58 23.38
CA ARG A 72 2.70 -5.11 22.01
C ARG A 72 1.74 -4.51 20.98
N HIS A 73 0.81 -3.65 21.41
CA HIS A 73 -0.19 -3.05 20.53
C HIS A 73 -0.19 -1.54 20.68
N HIS A 74 0.12 -0.86 19.59
CA HIS A 74 0.13 0.59 19.53
C HIS A 74 -1.27 1.09 19.17
N PRO A 75 -1.72 2.25 19.70
CA PRO A 75 -3.03 2.80 19.35
C PRO A 75 -3.14 3.09 17.84
N TYR A 76 -2.03 3.46 17.22
CA TYR A 76 -1.88 3.57 15.78
C TYR A 76 -0.41 3.38 15.39
N ARG A 77 -0.15 2.77 14.22
CA ARG A 77 1.16 2.74 13.56
C ARG A 77 1.03 3.38 12.17
N LYS A 78 2.14 3.75 11.54
CA LYS A 78 2.16 4.29 10.17
C LYS A 78 3.04 3.41 9.29
N LEU A 79 2.47 2.88 8.22
CA LEU A 79 3.22 2.21 7.17
C LEU A 79 3.50 3.21 6.04
N ILE A 80 4.78 3.48 5.80
CA ILE A 80 5.23 4.24 4.64
C ILE A 80 5.51 3.26 3.51
N VAL A 81 4.82 3.41 2.38
CA VAL A 81 5.05 2.60 1.18
C VAL A 81 5.47 3.50 0.04
N PRO A 82 6.63 3.27 -0.60
CA PRO A 82 7.03 4.06 -1.76
C PRO A 82 6.04 3.88 -2.91
N PHE A 83 5.81 4.93 -3.70
CA PHE A 83 5.02 4.81 -4.92
C PHE A 83 5.85 4.24 -6.08
N GLY A 84 5.20 3.39 -6.88
CA GLY A 84 5.70 2.79 -8.10
C GLY A 84 4.77 1.72 -8.65
N THR A 85 5.13 1.14 -9.79
CA THR A 85 4.38 0.06 -10.44
C THR A 85 4.52 -1.21 -9.62
N ILE A 86 3.39 -1.83 -9.26
CA ILE A 86 3.39 -3.03 -8.43
C ILE A 86 3.56 -4.26 -9.32
N GLN A 87 4.52 -5.11 -8.98
CA GLN A 87 4.81 -6.34 -9.71
C GLN A 87 4.72 -7.53 -8.76
N GLY A 88 3.91 -8.53 -9.14
CA GLY A 88 3.83 -9.80 -8.44
C GLY A 88 4.72 -10.85 -9.11
N LYS A 89 5.45 -11.62 -8.32
CA LYS A 89 6.21 -12.78 -8.79
C LYS A 89 5.86 -13.98 -7.91
N ARG A 90 5.58 -15.12 -8.54
CA ARG A 90 5.40 -16.37 -7.80
C ARG A 90 6.69 -16.71 -7.05
N ASN A 91 6.59 -16.86 -5.74
CA ASN A 91 7.67 -17.41 -4.93
C ASN A 91 7.59 -18.94 -4.94
N LYS A 92 8.70 -19.61 -5.25
CA LYS A 92 8.75 -21.09 -5.28
C LYS A 92 8.85 -21.69 -3.88
N ASP A 93 9.35 -20.93 -2.91
CA ASP A 93 9.68 -21.44 -1.59
C ASP A 93 8.53 -21.26 -0.59
N THR A 94 7.75 -20.18 -0.72
CA THR A 94 6.74 -19.80 0.29
C THR A 94 5.30 -20.02 -0.16
N ASN A 95 5.05 -20.50 -1.39
CA ASN A 95 3.72 -20.61 -2.02
C ASN A 95 2.86 -19.32 -1.99
N HIS A 96 3.43 -18.21 -1.55
CA HIS A 96 2.84 -16.87 -1.51
C HIS A 96 3.55 -15.99 -2.54
N PRO A 97 2.88 -15.09 -3.27
CA PRO A 97 3.58 -14.18 -4.17
C PRO A 97 4.55 -13.28 -3.39
N THR A 98 5.68 -12.97 -4.03
CA THR A 98 6.52 -11.84 -3.66
C THR A 98 6.06 -10.63 -4.46
N VAL A 99 5.75 -9.53 -3.78
CA VAL A 99 5.26 -8.29 -4.38
C VAL A 99 6.32 -7.21 -4.21
N THR A 100 6.81 -6.71 -5.34
CA THR A 100 7.84 -5.67 -5.42
C THR A 100 7.29 -4.40 -6.05
N ILE A 101 7.91 -3.25 -5.75
CA ILE A 101 7.52 -1.96 -6.29
C ILE A 101 8.64 -1.46 -7.21
N ASP A 102 8.37 -1.41 -8.51
CA ASP A 102 9.27 -0.82 -9.50
C ASP A 102 9.11 0.71 -9.52
N ARG A 103 10.23 1.39 -9.32
CA ARG A 103 10.31 2.85 -9.18
C ARG A 103 11.18 3.48 -10.27
N LEU A 104 11.61 2.73 -11.28
CA LEU A 104 12.51 3.23 -12.33
C LEU A 104 11.86 4.35 -13.16
N SER A 105 10.54 4.27 -13.37
CA SER A 105 9.77 5.29 -14.10
C SER A 105 9.29 6.46 -13.22
N VAL A 106 9.44 6.37 -11.89
CA VAL A 106 8.94 7.39 -10.96
C VAL A 106 10.02 8.42 -10.68
N LYS A 107 9.87 9.61 -11.28
CA LYS A 107 10.81 10.74 -11.11
C LYS A 107 10.66 11.48 -9.77
N SER A 108 9.59 11.24 -9.02
CA SER A 108 9.23 11.97 -7.80
C SER A 108 9.58 11.21 -6.52
N GLN A 109 9.77 11.95 -5.42
CA GLN A 109 9.87 11.42 -4.04
C GLN A 109 8.51 10.94 -3.50
N GLN A 110 7.70 10.30 -4.33
CA GLN A 110 6.32 9.99 -3.97
C GLN A 110 6.24 8.69 -3.17
N TYR A 111 5.44 8.74 -2.11
CA TYR A 111 5.10 7.61 -1.26
C TYR A 111 3.70 7.82 -0.69
N PHE A 112 3.14 6.75 -0.12
CA PHE A 112 1.89 6.78 0.61
C PHE A 112 2.15 6.45 2.07
N VAL A 113 1.34 7.04 2.94
CA VAL A 113 1.27 6.70 4.36
C VAL A 113 -0.05 6.02 4.61
N PHE A 114 0.01 4.85 5.21
CA PHE A 114 -1.16 4.11 5.64
C PHE A 114 -1.17 4.03 7.16
N ILE A 115 -2.33 4.28 7.75
CA ILE A 115 -2.52 4.18 9.19
C ILE A 115 -2.96 2.76 9.53
N LEU A 116 -2.21 2.14 10.42
CA LEU A 116 -2.59 0.92 11.10
C LEU A 116 -3.28 1.28 12.40
N ASN A 117 -4.46 0.73 12.64
CA ASN A 117 -5.15 0.79 13.92
C ASN A 117 -5.21 -0.62 14.50
N ASP A 118 -4.33 -0.94 15.45
CA ASP A 118 -4.19 -2.31 15.98
C ASP A 118 -5.44 -2.79 16.71
N ARG A 119 -6.21 -1.86 17.29
CA ARG A 119 -7.48 -2.16 17.97
C ARG A 119 -8.59 -2.52 16.99
N LEU A 120 -8.70 -1.78 15.90
CA LEU A 120 -9.68 -2.06 14.86
C LEU A 120 -9.21 -3.13 13.86
N LYS A 121 -7.93 -3.52 13.94
CA LYS A 121 -7.28 -4.42 12.98
C LYS A 121 -7.48 -3.97 11.53
N MET A 122 -7.25 -2.67 11.34
CA MET A 122 -7.49 -1.98 10.08
C MET A 122 -6.24 -1.25 9.59
N LEU A 123 -6.00 -1.35 8.28
CA LEU A 123 -5.02 -0.58 7.54
C LEU A 123 -5.77 0.33 6.57
N GLN A 124 -5.55 1.64 6.64
CA GLN A 124 -6.31 2.65 5.89
C GLN A 124 -5.42 3.75 5.32
N SER A 125 -5.88 4.40 4.26
CA SER A 125 -5.24 5.57 3.68
C SER A 125 -5.66 6.87 4.37
N THR A 126 -4.76 7.86 4.38
CA THR A 126 -4.92 9.18 5.00
C THR A 126 -5.42 10.22 4.00
N ASP A 127 -6.58 10.02 3.37
CA ASP A 127 -7.35 11.16 2.79
C ASP A 127 -7.10 11.50 1.30
N SER A 128 -6.69 10.53 0.47
CA SER A 128 -6.84 10.67 -0.99
C SER A 128 -7.36 9.39 -1.65
N PRO A 129 -8.29 9.49 -2.63
CA PRO A 129 -8.70 8.33 -3.42
C PRO A 129 -7.51 7.58 -4.02
N THR A 130 -6.47 8.30 -4.44
CA THR A 130 -5.23 7.71 -4.93
C THR A 130 -4.60 6.74 -3.92
N GLY A 131 -4.47 7.14 -2.65
CA GLY A 131 -3.92 6.29 -1.60
C GLY A 131 -4.83 5.10 -1.29
N TRP A 132 -6.16 5.29 -1.33
CA TRP A 132 -7.12 4.19 -1.18
C TRP A 132 -6.99 3.17 -2.31
N PHE A 133 -6.85 3.62 -3.56
CA PHE A 133 -6.61 2.75 -4.70
C PHE A 133 -5.26 2.04 -4.60
N TYR A 134 -4.21 2.75 -4.20
CA TYR A 134 -2.88 2.15 -4.06
C TYR A 134 -2.87 1.07 -2.98
N LEU A 135 -3.49 1.33 -1.83
CA LEU A 135 -3.65 0.33 -0.77
C LEU A 135 -4.48 -0.87 -1.21
N SER A 136 -5.56 -0.62 -1.96
CA SER A 136 -6.39 -1.68 -2.54
C SER A 136 -5.60 -2.56 -3.50
N LEU A 137 -4.75 -1.94 -4.34
CA LEU A 137 -3.87 -2.65 -5.26
C LEU A 137 -2.83 -3.49 -4.50
N LEU A 138 -2.24 -2.97 -3.43
CA LEU A 138 -1.31 -3.74 -2.58
C LEU A 138 -2.00 -4.97 -1.98
N HIS A 139 -3.19 -4.82 -1.40
CA HIS A 139 -3.96 -5.96 -0.87
C HIS A 139 -4.36 -6.97 -1.95
N ALA A 140 -4.72 -6.50 -3.16
CA ALA A 140 -5.06 -7.38 -4.27
C ALA A 140 -3.85 -8.22 -4.70
N MET A 141 -2.68 -7.58 -4.85
CA MET A 141 -1.46 -8.21 -5.33
C MET A 141 -0.79 -9.12 -4.29
N THR A 142 -1.07 -8.91 -3.01
CA THR A 142 -0.62 -9.76 -1.89
C THR A 142 -1.68 -10.78 -1.46
N SER A 143 -2.79 -10.93 -2.19
CA SER A 143 -3.91 -11.76 -1.74
C SER A 143 -3.59 -13.25 -1.71
N HIS A 144 -3.93 -13.93 -0.61
CA HIS A 144 -3.85 -15.38 -0.51
C HIS A 144 -5.24 -15.99 -0.25
N PRO A 145 -5.49 -17.28 -0.55
CA PRO A 145 -6.75 -17.94 -0.17
C PRO A 145 -7.02 -17.93 1.33
N LEU A 146 -5.97 -17.87 2.14
CA LEU A 146 -6.07 -17.77 3.60
C LEU A 146 -6.12 -16.30 4.03
N PRO A 147 -6.94 -15.96 5.03
CA PRO A 147 -6.91 -14.63 5.64
C PRO A 147 -5.54 -14.30 6.23
N ASP A 148 -5.17 -13.01 6.19
CA ASP A 148 -3.99 -12.53 6.92
C ASP A 148 -4.27 -12.40 8.42
N GLU A 149 -3.21 -12.47 9.24
CA GLU A 149 -3.28 -12.53 10.70
C GLU A 149 -3.75 -11.20 11.31
N TYR A 150 -3.42 -10.09 10.65
CA TYR A 150 -3.77 -8.77 11.15
C TYR A 150 -5.26 -8.48 10.93
N THR A 151 -5.73 -8.47 9.69
CA THR A 151 -7.10 -8.04 9.34
C THR A 151 -8.13 -9.16 9.48
N GLY A 152 -7.70 -10.43 9.55
CA GLY A 152 -8.59 -11.58 9.53
C GLY A 152 -9.36 -11.73 8.22
N MET A 153 -8.92 -11.06 7.15
CA MET A 153 -9.53 -11.09 5.83
C MET A 153 -8.48 -11.49 4.78
N THR A 154 -8.93 -12.02 3.64
CA THR A 154 -8.02 -12.20 2.51
C THR A 154 -7.71 -10.84 1.88
N GLY A 155 -6.53 -10.71 1.26
CA GLY A 155 -6.16 -9.50 0.53
C GLY A 155 -7.21 -9.08 -0.50
N MET A 156 -7.79 -10.04 -1.23
CA MET A 156 -8.90 -9.77 -2.16
C MET A 156 -10.12 -9.15 -1.46
N LYS A 157 -10.55 -9.71 -0.33
CA LYS A 157 -11.69 -9.16 0.42
C LYS A 157 -11.39 -7.75 0.92
N ARG A 158 -10.19 -7.48 1.45
CA ARG A 158 -9.79 -6.12 1.88
C ARG A 158 -9.72 -5.17 0.70
N ALA A 159 -9.14 -5.56 -0.43
CA ALA A 159 -9.08 -4.74 -1.63
C ALA A 159 -10.48 -4.30 -2.09
N PHE A 160 -11.43 -5.24 -2.16
CA PHE A 160 -12.82 -4.90 -2.51
C PHE A 160 -13.52 -4.02 -1.48
N GLN A 161 -13.24 -4.22 -0.20
CA GLN A 161 -13.81 -3.38 0.85
C GLN A 161 -13.31 -1.93 0.75
N LEU A 162 -12.00 -1.75 0.52
CA LEU A 162 -11.38 -0.45 0.33
C LEU A 162 -11.94 0.25 -0.91
N LEU A 163 -11.99 -0.44 -2.06
CA LEU A 163 -12.54 0.11 -3.30
C LEU A 163 -14.02 0.53 -3.20
N LYS A 164 -14.79 -0.13 -2.34
CA LYS A 164 -16.21 0.20 -2.10
C LYS A 164 -16.40 1.26 -1.01
N SER A 165 -15.35 1.62 -0.28
CA SER A 165 -15.42 2.58 0.82
C SER A 165 -15.61 4.01 0.30
N ALA A 166 -16.09 4.91 1.17
CA ALA A 166 -16.25 6.32 0.85
C ALA A 166 -14.93 6.99 0.40
N GLY A 167 -13.78 6.54 0.92
CA GLY A 167 -12.47 7.10 0.57
C GLY A 167 -12.02 6.83 -0.88
N SER A 168 -12.68 5.90 -1.57
CA SER A 168 -12.47 5.62 -3.00
C SER A 168 -13.34 6.47 -3.94
N TRP A 169 -14.23 7.30 -3.40
CA TRP A 169 -15.09 8.19 -4.20
C TRP A 169 -14.56 9.62 -4.14
N SER A 170 -14.83 10.36 -5.21
CA SER A 170 -14.40 11.74 -5.41
C SER A 170 -15.55 12.54 -6.01
N ASP A 171 -15.63 13.82 -5.63
CA ASP A 171 -16.52 14.83 -6.17
C ASP A 171 -15.91 15.60 -7.37
N GLN A 172 -14.68 15.25 -7.75
CA GLN A 172 -13.96 15.78 -8.89
C GLN A 172 -13.41 14.66 -9.80
N PRO A 173 -13.14 14.94 -11.08
CA PRO A 173 -12.49 14.00 -11.99
C PRO A 173 -11.15 13.50 -11.44
N PHE A 174 -10.88 12.21 -11.62
CA PHE A 174 -9.63 11.59 -11.23
C PHE A 174 -8.50 12.04 -12.16
N ASN A 175 -7.34 12.32 -11.56
CA ASN A 175 -6.11 12.55 -12.32
C ASN A 175 -5.61 11.27 -12.98
N GLU A 176 -4.60 11.42 -13.85
CA GLU A 176 -3.96 10.31 -14.56
C GLU A 176 -3.42 9.24 -13.61
N LEU A 177 -2.84 9.65 -12.47
CA LEU A 177 -2.31 8.73 -11.47
C LEU A 177 -3.38 7.80 -10.89
N CYS A 178 -4.54 8.33 -10.49
CA CYS A 178 -5.68 7.52 -10.05
C CYS A 178 -6.12 6.55 -11.15
N SER A 179 -6.25 7.04 -12.39
CA SER A 179 -6.66 6.23 -13.53
C SER A 179 -5.68 5.09 -13.80
N ASN A 180 -4.39 5.35 -13.69
CA ASN A 180 -3.33 4.35 -13.87
C ASN A 180 -3.35 3.28 -12.77
N ILE A 181 -3.60 3.65 -11.52
CA ILE A 181 -3.74 2.67 -10.42
C ILE A 181 -5.00 1.82 -10.61
N LEU A 182 -6.13 2.43 -10.98
CA LEU A 182 -7.37 1.70 -11.27
C LEU A 182 -7.22 0.78 -12.49
N GLY A 183 -6.47 1.19 -13.51
CA GLY A 183 -6.09 0.33 -14.64
C GLY A 183 -5.24 -0.88 -14.22
N GLN A 184 -4.29 -0.69 -13.31
CA GLN A 184 -3.52 -1.81 -12.72
C GLN A 184 -4.41 -2.75 -11.91
N ILE A 185 -5.39 -2.23 -11.16
CA ILE A 185 -6.35 -3.08 -10.44
C ILE A 185 -7.19 -3.88 -11.43
N ALA A 186 -7.71 -3.22 -12.47
CA ALA A 186 -8.54 -3.86 -13.48
C ALA A 186 -7.80 -5.01 -14.19
N SER A 187 -6.51 -4.86 -14.48
CA SER A 187 -5.67 -5.85 -15.16
C SER A 187 -5.33 -7.11 -14.34
N ILE A 188 -5.68 -7.13 -13.04
CA ILE A 188 -5.66 -8.35 -12.22
C ILE A 188 -6.79 -9.30 -12.64
N SER A 189 -7.87 -8.77 -13.23
CA SER A 189 -9.00 -9.59 -13.67
C SER A 189 -8.59 -10.51 -14.81
N PRO A 190 -9.10 -11.75 -14.84
CA PRO A 190 -8.98 -12.56 -16.03
C PRO A 190 -9.83 -11.96 -17.17
N ILE A 191 -9.42 -12.24 -18.40
CA ILE A 191 -10.09 -11.74 -19.61
C ILE A 191 -11.05 -12.82 -20.12
N VAL A 192 -12.28 -12.41 -20.45
CA VAL A 192 -13.27 -13.31 -21.06
C VAL A 192 -13.31 -13.04 -22.56
N ASN A 193 -13.08 -14.09 -23.34
CA ASN A 193 -13.15 -14.12 -24.79
C ASN A 193 -14.16 -15.19 -25.25
N TYR A 194 -14.55 -15.16 -26.52
CA TYR A 194 -15.42 -16.18 -27.11
C TYR A 194 -14.73 -16.91 -28.27
N TYR A 195 -15.08 -18.18 -28.48
CA TYR A 195 -14.62 -18.98 -29.61
C TYR A 195 -15.78 -19.56 -30.43
N PRO A 196 -15.70 -19.51 -31.78
CA PRO A 196 -14.77 -18.67 -32.54
C PRO A 196 -15.08 -17.18 -32.29
N GLU A 197 -14.11 -16.28 -32.47
CA GLU A 197 -14.22 -14.86 -32.02
C GLU A 197 -15.48 -14.12 -32.53
N HIS A 198 -16.03 -14.54 -33.67
CA HIS A 198 -17.23 -13.96 -34.28
C HIS A 198 -18.55 -14.55 -33.75
N LEU A 199 -18.51 -15.52 -32.84
CA LEU A 199 -19.66 -16.18 -32.23
C LEU A 199 -19.53 -16.19 -30.71
N THR A 200 -20.64 -15.94 -30.01
CA THR A 200 -20.70 -16.03 -28.54
C THR A 200 -21.11 -17.44 -28.07
N CYS A 201 -20.79 -18.49 -28.83
CA CYS A 201 -21.26 -19.85 -28.55
C CYS A 201 -20.40 -20.62 -27.55
N MET A 202 -19.14 -20.22 -27.32
CA MET A 202 -18.27 -20.84 -26.33
C MET A 202 -17.40 -19.78 -25.63
N GLU A 203 -17.45 -19.74 -24.30
CA GLU A 203 -16.66 -18.84 -23.47
C GLU A 203 -15.25 -19.41 -23.22
N LYS A 204 -14.24 -18.55 -23.29
CA LYS A 204 -12.85 -18.84 -22.97
C LYS A 204 -12.31 -17.81 -21.98
N ILE A 205 -11.76 -18.27 -20.87
CA ILE A 205 -11.17 -17.40 -19.84
C ILE A 205 -9.65 -17.43 -19.98
N ASP A 206 -9.07 -16.28 -20.33
CA ASP A 206 -7.64 -16.05 -20.40
C ASP A 206 -7.17 -15.42 -19.09
N TRP A 207 -6.58 -16.24 -18.23
CA TRP A 207 -6.00 -15.81 -16.96
C TRP A 207 -4.67 -15.09 -17.19
N ASN A 208 -4.41 -14.05 -16.39
CA ASN A 208 -3.16 -13.31 -16.42
C ASN A 208 -2.01 -14.24 -15.97
N SER A 209 -1.15 -14.63 -16.91
CA SER A 209 -0.05 -15.56 -16.69
C SER A 209 1.24 -14.90 -16.20
N ASN A 210 1.24 -13.57 -15.98
CA ASN A 210 2.41 -12.79 -15.57
C ASN A 210 2.76 -12.95 -14.08
N GLY A 211 2.80 -14.18 -13.59
CA GLY A 211 3.27 -14.51 -12.24
C GLY A 211 2.24 -14.39 -11.11
N LEU A 212 0.99 -14.02 -11.42
CA LEU A 212 -0.10 -13.94 -10.45
C LEU A 212 -0.83 -15.29 -10.29
N PRO A 213 -0.99 -15.81 -9.06
CA PRO A 213 -1.84 -16.97 -8.79
C PRO A 213 -3.30 -16.75 -9.20
N TYR A 214 -3.94 -17.81 -9.69
CA TYR A 214 -5.35 -17.77 -10.12
C TYR A 214 -6.31 -17.33 -9.01
N SER A 215 -6.00 -17.69 -7.75
CA SER A 215 -6.81 -17.31 -6.59
C SER A 215 -6.89 -15.81 -6.31
N MET A 216 -6.00 -15.01 -6.90
CA MET A 216 -6.00 -13.55 -6.79
C MET A 216 -6.80 -12.88 -7.90
N GLN A 217 -7.06 -13.59 -8.99
CA GLN A 217 -7.65 -13.03 -10.19
C GLN A 217 -9.17 -13.16 -10.11
N HIS A 218 -9.87 -12.02 -10.06
CA HIS A 218 -11.32 -11.99 -9.91
C HIS A 218 -11.93 -10.89 -10.79
N PHE A 219 -12.93 -11.23 -11.60
CA PHE A 219 -13.60 -10.32 -12.55
C PHE A 219 -14.13 -9.03 -11.90
N GLY A 220 -14.47 -9.11 -10.61
CA GLY A 220 -14.93 -7.97 -9.82
C GLY A 220 -13.95 -6.79 -9.78
N TYR A 221 -12.64 -7.01 -9.97
CA TYR A 221 -11.67 -5.90 -10.00
C TYR A 221 -11.92 -4.98 -11.19
N TYR A 222 -12.08 -5.54 -12.39
CA TYR A 222 -12.42 -4.78 -13.59
C TYR A 222 -13.76 -4.06 -13.44
N LEU A 223 -14.79 -4.77 -12.98
CA LEU A 223 -16.14 -4.20 -12.81
C LEU A 223 -16.15 -3.01 -11.84
N ILE A 224 -15.47 -3.13 -10.70
CA ILE A 224 -15.42 -2.06 -9.70
C ILE A 224 -14.54 -0.90 -10.17
N ALA A 225 -13.37 -1.18 -10.77
CA ALA A 225 -12.50 -0.13 -11.30
C ALA A 225 -13.21 0.69 -12.39
N GLN A 226 -13.89 0.03 -13.34
CA GLN A 226 -14.70 0.68 -14.37
C GLN A 226 -15.83 1.51 -13.77
N LYS A 227 -16.56 0.97 -12.78
CA LYS A 227 -17.62 1.72 -12.09
C LYS A 227 -17.08 3.01 -11.47
N ILE A 228 -15.94 2.93 -10.79
CA ILE A 228 -15.30 4.08 -10.13
C ILE A 228 -14.85 5.11 -11.16
N LEU A 229 -14.17 4.68 -12.24
CA LEU A 229 -13.73 5.56 -13.33
C LEU A 229 -14.91 6.26 -14.02
N ASN A 230 -15.94 5.51 -14.40
CA ASN A 230 -17.12 6.07 -15.06
C ASN A 230 -17.83 7.09 -14.16
N SER A 231 -17.91 6.80 -12.85
CA SER A 231 -18.52 7.73 -11.89
C SER A 231 -17.74 9.03 -11.78
N SER A 232 -16.41 8.96 -11.85
CA SER A 232 -15.56 10.15 -11.86
C SER A 232 -15.71 10.99 -13.13
N GLN A 233 -15.89 10.36 -14.29
CA GLN A 233 -16.11 11.05 -15.55
C GLN A 233 -17.41 11.85 -15.57
N LEU A 234 -18.41 11.46 -14.77
CA LEU A 234 -19.65 12.24 -14.61
C LEU A 234 -19.40 13.65 -14.08
N PHE A 235 -18.27 13.93 -13.42
CA PHE A 235 -17.95 15.26 -12.93
C PHE A 235 -17.25 16.15 -13.98
N ASN A 236 -16.88 15.62 -15.14
CA ASN A 236 -16.16 16.38 -16.18
C ASN A 236 -16.93 17.62 -16.68
N PHE A 237 -18.27 17.65 -16.57
CA PHE A 237 -19.04 18.83 -16.97
C PHE A 237 -18.86 20.02 -16.01
N ILE A 238 -18.57 19.77 -14.73
CA ILE A 238 -18.33 20.81 -13.71
C ILE A 238 -16.89 21.32 -13.80
N TYR A 239 -15.97 20.44 -14.16
CA TYR A 239 -14.54 20.71 -14.25
C TYR A 239 -14.10 20.65 -15.72
N PRO A 240 -14.35 21.71 -16.52
CA PRO A 240 -13.84 21.77 -17.87
C PRO A 240 -12.33 21.53 -17.81
N SER A 241 -11.86 20.59 -18.63
CA SER A 241 -10.42 20.32 -18.79
C SER A 241 -9.73 21.66 -18.97
N MET A 242 -8.80 22.01 -18.08
CA MET A 242 -7.89 23.11 -18.36
C MET A 242 -7.16 22.72 -19.64
N ILE A 243 -7.60 23.28 -20.75
CA ILE A 243 -6.96 23.14 -22.05
C ILE A 243 -5.57 23.74 -21.85
N SER A 244 -4.58 22.87 -21.72
CA SER A 244 -3.18 23.28 -21.74
C SER A 244 -2.89 23.83 -23.13
N HIS A 245 -2.70 25.14 -23.21
CA HIS A 245 -2.01 25.79 -24.33
C HIS A 245 -0.54 25.38 -24.36
#